data_AF-A0A4U6TBM3-F1
#
_entry.id   AF-A0A4U6TBM3-F1
#
_cell.length_a   1.000
_cell.length_b   1.000
_cell.length_c   1.000
_cell.angle_alpha   90.00
_cell.angle_beta   90.00
_cell.angle_gamma   90.00
#
_symmetry.space_group_name_H-M   'P 1'
#
loop_
_entity.id
_entity.type
_entity.pdbx_description
1 polymer ?
#
loop_
_entity_poly.entity_id
_entity_poly.type
_entity_poly.pdbx_seq_one_letter_code
_entity_poly.pdbx_strand_id
1 'polypeptide(L)'
;MAQIKVSTAGRLRSDTRRRRLIVDSEFVIPTCEASAAMPAPPTLPLTRRPSDARRRGRLLLFLITLVAVSAAAALAYLSFPSAAPTPPPAPSSTVRADADCCRGMEGLELWGPAVKWGSNHRLPSAAACCASCKAMCPHPEGGACRCDSWVFCGDERRCKDRLGECWLKKQKDVMAPAVVARGEDVMWTSGLVFGKGEGIVELETNIGTLHIQLLPGCAPRSVDYFIELLGLRNCAGCRFYRAEGRGNVWDAKGNHERNAAFGPPYALLQGTLEVDGVPFKGIAREACPAVKRGSIAWVGPGPEFLISLANHEEWKDAYTVFGHVLPEDMGIAEEMALLPSSTDVWSNVTVKVLRDPVYFKVKRSSHASSSV
;
A
#
# COMPACT_ATOMS: atom_id res chain seq x y z
N MET A 1 -49.09 -61.23 -8.75
CA MET A 1 -48.46 -60.49 -9.87
C MET A 1 -47.96 -59.18 -9.29
N ALA A 2 -46.66 -58.87 -9.14
CA ALA A 2 -45.41 -59.43 -9.68
C ALA A 2 -45.07 -59.10 -11.15
N GLN A 3 -43.80 -58.68 -11.36
CA GLN A 3 -43.09 -58.34 -12.62
C GLN A 3 -43.55 -57.01 -13.30
N ILE A 4 -42.71 -56.06 -13.77
CA ILE A 4 -41.42 -56.07 -14.54
C ILE A 4 -41.67 -56.42 -16.02
N LYS A 5 -41.17 -55.72 -17.05
CA LYS A 5 -39.96 -54.86 -17.28
C LYS A 5 -40.37 -53.56 -18.06
N VAL A 6 -39.58 -52.61 -18.60
CA VAL A 6 -38.15 -52.41 -18.99
C VAL A 6 -37.72 -50.93 -18.74
N SER A 7 -36.49 -50.53 -19.12
CA SER A 7 -35.89 -49.18 -19.05
C SER A 7 -35.33 -48.68 -20.40
N THR A 8 -35.07 -47.38 -20.55
CA THR A 8 -34.04 -46.85 -21.47
C THR A 8 -33.26 -45.70 -20.82
N ALA A 9 -31.99 -45.51 -21.18
CA ALA A 9 -31.08 -44.60 -20.49
C ALA A 9 -30.80 -43.28 -21.26
N GLY A 10 -30.66 -42.17 -20.53
CA GLY A 10 -30.24 -40.86 -21.05
C GLY A 10 -29.12 -40.25 -20.20
N ARG A 11 -27.87 -40.49 -20.57
CA ARG A 11 -26.68 -40.03 -19.81
C ARG A 11 -26.28 -38.60 -20.22
N LEU A 12 -26.87 -37.57 -19.61
CA LEU A 12 -26.32 -36.22 -19.71
C LEU A 12 -25.06 -36.08 -18.83
N ARG A 13 -23.91 -35.83 -19.47
CA ARG A 13 -22.76 -35.21 -18.82
C ARG A 13 -22.95 -33.70 -18.84
N SER A 14 -23.15 -33.06 -17.70
CA SER A 14 -23.03 -31.61 -17.58
C SER A 14 -21.55 -31.22 -17.52
N ASP A 15 -20.89 -31.14 -18.69
CA ASP A 15 -19.57 -30.53 -18.78
C ASP A 15 -19.73 -29.02 -18.57
N THR A 16 -19.25 -28.51 -17.43
CA THR A 16 -19.29 -27.09 -17.09
C THR A 16 -17.92 -26.63 -16.63
N ARG A 17 -16.94 -26.68 -17.55
CA ARG A 17 -15.65 -25.99 -17.43
C ARG A 17 -15.83 -24.48 -17.20
N ARG A 18 -16.09 -24.06 -15.96
CA ARG A 18 -15.77 -22.70 -15.52
C ARG A 18 -14.26 -22.54 -15.60
N ARG A 19 -13.77 -21.85 -16.64
CA ARG A 19 -12.39 -21.38 -16.69
C ARG A 19 -12.17 -20.50 -15.46
N ARG A 20 -11.23 -20.86 -14.57
CA ARG A 20 -10.65 -19.88 -13.66
C ARG A 20 -9.93 -18.86 -14.54
N LEU A 21 -10.36 -17.60 -14.49
CA LEU A 21 -9.47 -16.49 -14.80
C LEU A 21 -8.51 -16.39 -13.61
N ILE A 22 -7.42 -17.13 -13.67
CA ILE A 22 -6.25 -16.87 -12.83
C ILE A 22 -5.69 -15.55 -13.36
N VAL A 23 -5.51 -14.56 -12.49
CA VAL A 23 -4.81 -13.34 -12.85
C VAL A 23 -3.33 -13.68 -12.85
N ASP A 24 -2.72 -13.68 -14.03
CA ASP A 24 -1.27 -13.87 -14.21
C ASP A 24 -0.52 -12.66 -13.63
N SER A 25 -0.33 -12.65 -12.31
CA SER A 25 0.58 -11.74 -11.65
C SER A 25 2.00 -12.25 -11.88
N GLU A 26 2.68 -11.72 -12.90
CA GLU A 26 4.13 -11.84 -13.01
C GLU A 26 4.78 -11.28 -11.74
N PHE A 27 5.81 -11.94 -11.22
CA PHE A 27 6.53 -11.48 -10.02
C PHE A 27 7.58 -10.40 -10.38
N VAL A 28 7.15 -9.39 -11.12
CA VAL A 28 7.92 -8.18 -11.41
C VAL A 28 7.60 -7.16 -10.33
N ILE A 29 8.48 -7.02 -9.33
CA ILE A 29 8.33 -6.04 -8.25
C ILE A 29 8.45 -4.62 -8.84
N PRO A 30 7.38 -3.81 -8.91
CA PRO A 30 7.44 -2.47 -9.50
C PRO A 30 7.82 -1.48 -8.39
N THR A 31 9.03 -0.93 -8.42
CA THR A 31 9.53 0.02 -7.41
C THR A 31 8.62 1.25 -7.27
N CYS A 32 8.69 1.92 -6.11
CA CYS A 32 8.09 3.25 -5.95
C CYS A 32 9.03 4.36 -6.46
N GLU A 33 9.09 4.52 -7.78
CA GLU A 33 9.53 5.79 -8.38
C GLU A 33 8.33 6.58 -8.90
N ALA A 34 8.35 7.90 -8.70
CA ALA A 34 7.28 8.78 -9.15
C ALA A 34 7.51 9.18 -10.62
N SER A 35 6.56 8.84 -11.50
CA SER A 35 6.67 9.14 -12.93
C SER A 35 6.49 10.64 -13.21
N ALA A 36 7.60 11.35 -13.41
CA ALA A 36 7.64 12.76 -13.80
C ALA A 36 8.19 12.91 -15.23
N ALA A 37 7.29 12.85 -16.22
CA ALA A 37 7.67 12.96 -17.64
C ALA A 37 7.71 14.43 -18.12
N MET A 38 8.92 14.94 -18.40
CA MET A 38 9.14 16.21 -19.10
C MET A 38 9.31 15.97 -20.62
N PRO A 39 8.65 16.73 -21.51
CA PRO A 39 8.82 16.58 -22.96
C PRO A 39 10.13 17.22 -23.45
N ALA A 40 10.78 16.58 -24.43
CA ALA A 40 11.99 17.11 -25.07
C ALA A 40 11.67 18.06 -26.25
N PRO A 41 12.50 19.08 -26.52
CA PRO A 41 12.30 20.00 -27.63
C PRO A 41 12.71 19.39 -29.00
N PRO A 42 12.09 19.83 -30.12
CA PRO A 42 12.36 19.28 -31.45
C PRO A 42 13.66 19.80 -32.08
N THR A 43 14.31 18.96 -32.89
CA THR A 43 15.51 19.29 -33.66
C THR A 43 15.18 19.75 -35.09
N LEU A 44 15.86 20.79 -35.57
CA LEU A 44 15.75 21.28 -36.95
C LEU A 44 16.92 20.77 -37.83
N PRO A 45 16.68 20.46 -39.12
CA PRO A 45 17.71 19.92 -40.01
C PRO A 45 18.65 20.99 -40.58
N LEU A 46 19.96 20.69 -40.60
CA LEU A 46 21.01 21.54 -41.16
C LEU A 46 21.22 21.26 -42.66
N THR A 47 20.83 22.20 -43.53
CA THR A 47 21.22 22.22 -44.95
C THR A 47 22.65 22.77 -45.13
N ARG A 48 23.42 22.23 -46.08
CA ARG A 48 24.86 22.52 -46.21
C ARG A 48 25.36 22.48 -47.66
N ARG A 49 25.75 23.63 -48.21
CA ARG A 49 26.58 23.83 -49.43
C ARG A 49 27.07 25.30 -49.46
N PRO A 50 28.16 25.66 -50.16
CA PRO A 50 29.43 24.92 -50.27
C PRO A 50 30.68 25.81 -49.99
N SER A 51 31.84 25.17 -49.90
CA SER A 51 33.20 25.69 -50.20
C SER A 51 33.55 27.19 -49.98
N ASP A 52 34.46 27.44 -49.02
CA ASP A 52 35.54 28.41 -49.22
C ASP A 52 36.86 27.84 -48.62
N ALA A 53 37.92 27.80 -49.42
CA ALA A 53 39.16 27.11 -49.11
C ALA A 53 39.99 27.80 -48.02
N ARG A 54 39.85 29.12 -47.84
CA ARG A 54 40.70 29.91 -46.92
C ARG A 54 40.46 29.62 -45.43
N ARG A 55 39.34 28.97 -45.06
CA ARG A 55 38.99 28.70 -43.66
C ARG A 55 39.70 27.50 -43.03
N ARG A 56 40.23 26.55 -43.82
CA ARG A 56 40.80 25.29 -43.31
C ARG A 56 42.07 25.49 -42.47
N GLY A 57 43.00 26.35 -42.88
CA GLY A 57 44.27 26.55 -42.18
C GLY A 57 44.11 27.06 -40.74
N ARG A 58 43.24 28.05 -40.51
CA ARG A 58 42.94 28.54 -39.15
C ARG A 58 42.16 27.53 -38.30
N LEU A 59 41.31 26.69 -38.91
CA LEU A 59 40.56 25.67 -38.19
C LEU A 59 41.47 24.52 -37.70
N LEU A 60 42.44 24.07 -38.50
CA LEU A 60 43.42 23.08 -38.07
C LEU A 60 44.26 23.58 -36.89
N LEU A 61 44.75 24.82 -36.95
CA LEU A 61 45.49 25.43 -35.83
C LEU A 61 44.65 25.51 -34.55
N PHE A 62 43.37 25.90 -34.64
CA PHE A 62 42.44 25.93 -33.50
C PHE A 62 42.14 24.54 -32.92
N LEU A 63 42.07 23.50 -33.76
CA LEU A 63 41.85 22.13 -33.29
C LEU A 63 43.11 21.57 -32.60
N ILE A 64 44.30 21.86 -33.11
CA ILE A 64 45.56 21.45 -32.50
C ILE A 64 45.75 22.11 -31.12
N THR A 65 45.44 23.41 -30.98
CA THR A 65 45.51 24.07 -29.66
C THR A 65 44.44 23.57 -28.68
N LEU A 66 43.21 23.30 -29.14
CA LEU A 66 42.17 22.69 -28.30
C LEU A 66 42.57 21.30 -27.77
N VAL A 67 43.17 20.45 -28.62
CA VAL A 67 43.66 19.13 -28.21
C VAL A 67 44.85 19.23 -27.25
N ALA A 68 45.77 20.18 -27.46
CA ALA A 68 46.89 20.39 -26.54
C ALA A 68 46.43 20.88 -25.15
N VAL A 69 45.47 21.81 -25.10
CA VAL A 69 44.92 22.34 -23.84
C VAL A 69 44.11 21.29 -23.08
N SER A 70 43.29 20.47 -23.78
CA SER A 70 42.53 19.42 -23.13
C SER A 70 43.40 18.26 -22.63
N ALA A 71 44.47 17.90 -23.35
CA ALA A 71 45.47 16.93 -22.88
C ALA A 71 46.21 17.42 -21.62
N ALA A 72 46.61 18.70 -21.59
CA ALA A 72 47.25 19.30 -20.41
C ALA A 72 46.29 19.35 -19.20
N ALA A 73 45.02 19.69 -19.41
CA ALA A 73 44.00 19.68 -18.36
C ALA A 73 43.74 18.25 -17.83
N ALA A 74 43.70 17.24 -18.69
CA ALA A 74 43.53 15.85 -18.27
C ALA A 74 44.71 15.34 -17.43
N LEU A 75 45.95 15.65 -17.83
CA LEU A 75 47.15 15.31 -17.06
C LEU A 75 47.17 16.00 -15.69
N ALA A 76 46.72 17.26 -15.60
CA ALA A 76 46.55 17.94 -14.32
C ALA A 76 45.50 17.25 -13.44
N TYR A 77 44.32 16.92 -13.98
CA TYR A 77 43.24 16.23 -13.25
C TYR A 77 43.65 14.85 -12.72
N LEU A 78 44.45 14.09 -13.48
CA LEU A 78 44.97 12.78 -13.05
C LEU A 78 46.11 12.88 -12.02
N SER A 79 46.66 14.08 -11.77
CA SER A 79 47.76 14.29 -10.83
C SER A 79 47.33 14.67 -9.41
N PHE A 80 46.03 14.90 -9.17
CA PHE A 80 45.50 15.21 -7.84
C PHE A 80 44.82 13.97 -7.21
N PRO A 81 45.24 13.51 -6.01
CA PRO A 81 44.51 12.48 -5.29
C PRO A 81 43.16 13.03 -4.83
N SER A 82 42.08 12.60 -5.48
CA SER A 82 40.73 13.08 -5.20
C SER A 82 40.25 12.58 -3.83
N ALA A 83 40.34 13.44 -2.82
CA ALA A 83 39.69 13.25 -1.53
C ALA A 83 38.17 13.41 -1.69
N ALA A 84 37.52 12.35 -2.16
CA ALA A 84 36.07 12.31 -2.34
C ALA A 84 35.37 12.61 -1.00
N PRO A 85 34.46 13.62 -0.93
CA PRO A 85 33.65 13.83 0.25
C PRO A 85 32.83 12.58 0.54
N THR A 86 32.90 12.08 1.78
CA THR A 86 31.98 11.02 2.22
C THR A 86 30.56 11.53 2.11
N PRO A 87 29.63 10.82 1.43
CA PRO A 87 28.25 11.22 1.42
C PRO A 87 27.70 11.18 2.85
N PRO A 88 26.82 12.14 3.24
CA PRO A 88 26.20 12.09 4.56
C PRO A 88 25.43 10.77 4.71
N PRO A 89 25.39 10.18 5.92
CA PRO A 89 24.67 8.93 6.15
C PRO A 89 23.21 9.10 5.72
N ALA A 90 22.71 8.16 4.93
CA ALA A 90 21.33 8.20 4.45
C ALA A 90 20.36 8.27 5.65
N PRO A 91 19.31 9.11 5.61
CA PRO A 91 18.34 9.18 6.69
C PRO A 91 17.71 7.80 6.90
N SER A 92 17.58 7.37 8.16
CA SER A 92 17.09 6.04 8.52
C SER A 92 15.78 5.70 7.80
N SER A 93 15.65 4.46 7.35
CA SER A 93 14.54 3.98 6.51
C SER A 93 13.15 4.24 7.13
N THR A 94 13.05 4.29 8.45
CA THR A 94 11.87 4.71 9.21
C THR A 94 11.34 6.09 8.81
N VAL A 95 12.22 7.08 8.59
CA VAL A 95 11.85 8.47 8.29
C VAL A 95 11.18 8.59 6.92
N ARG A 96 11.55 7.73 5.96
CA ARG A 96 10.89 7.69 4.63
C ARG A 96 9.54 6.97 4.69
N ALA A 97 9.41 5.92 5.50
CA ALA A 97 8.16 5.18 5.63
C ALA A 97 7.00 6.03 6.21
N ASP A 98 7.29 6.90 7.19
CA ASP A 98 6.29 7.84 7.73
C ASP A 98 5.95 8.99 6.75
N ALA A 99 6.86 9.35 5.83
CA ALA A 99 6.69 10.47 4.91
C ALA A 99 5.64 10.24 3.81
N ASP A 100 5.40 8.98 3.42
CA ASP A 100 4.36 8.61 2.44
C ASP A 100 2.96 8.49 3.07
N CYS A 101 2.85 8.55 4.40
CA CYS A 101 1.58 8.59 5.11
C CYS A 101 1.05 10.03 5.22
N CYS A 102 -0.14 10.19 5.81
CA CYS A 102 -0.84 11.46 5.96
C CYS A 102 -1.25 12.17 4.66
N ARG A 103 -1.28 11.48 3.51
CA ARG A 103 -1.78 12.04 2.23
C ARG A 103 -3.31 12.26 2.19
N GLY A 104 -4.08 11.36 2.80
CA GLY A 104 -5.55 11.40 2.79
C GLY A 104 -6.18 11.01 1.45
N MET A 105 -7.50 11.21 1.33
CA MET A 105 -8.28 11.03 0.11
C MET A 105 -8.68 12.38 -0.47
N GLU A 106 -8.18 12.69 -1.66
CA GLU A 106 -8.69 13.76 -2.51
C GLU A 106 -10.13 13.47 -2.96
N GLY A 107 -10.94 14.52 -3.13
CA GLY A 107 -12.32 14.37 -3.58
C GLY A 107 -13.25 13.82 -2.50
N LEU A 108 -12.96 14.09 -1.22
CA LEU A 108 -13.74 13.64 -0.06
C LEU A 108 -13.93 14.78 0.93
N GLU A 109 -15.16 15.01 1.37
CA GLU A 109 -15.50 15.94 2.44
C GLU A 109 -16.07 15.21 3.67
N LEU A 110 -15.35 15.28 4.80
CA LEU A 110 -15.83 14.78 6.08
C LEU A 110 -16.48 15.89 6.91
N TRP A 111 -17.71 15.65 7.36
CA TRP A 111 -18.39 16.47 8.34
C TRP A 111 -17.86 16.22 9.75
N GLY A 112 -18.25 17.09 10.69
CA GLY A 112 -17.95 16.96 12.11
C GLY A 112 -17.75 18.32 12.77
N PRO A 113 -18.07 18.46 14.07
CA PRO A 113 -17.75 19.65 14.86
C PRO A 113 -16.26 19.99 14.74
N ALA A 114 -15.96 21.25 14.41
CA ALA A 114 -14.60 21.73 14.26
C ALA A 114 -13.95 21.95 15.63
N VAL A 115 -12.90 21.18 15.92
CA VAL A 115 -12.00 21.41 17.07
C VAL A 115 -10.90 22.41 16.75
N LYS A 116 -10.67 22.70 15.46
CA LYS A 116 -9.93 23.88 14.98
C LYS A 116 -10.50 24.34 13.63
N TRP A 117 -10.83 25.62 13.54
CA TRP A 117 -11.50 26.24 12.39
C TRP A 117 -10.49 26.57 11.28
N GLY A 118 -10.70 26.04 10.07
CA GLY A 118 -9.76 26.16 8.95
C GLY A 118 -9.58 27.59 8.44
N SER A 119 -10.60 28.44 8.57
CA SER A 119 -10.51 29.88 8.28
C SER A 119 -9.33 30.56 8.98
N ASN A 120 -9.06 30.15 10.23
CA ASN A 120 -8.02 30.69 11.10
C ASN A 120 -6.85 29.70 11.28
N HIS A 121 -6.86 28.59 10.54
CA HIS A 121 -5.82 27.56 10.59
C HIS A 121 -5.49 27.09 9.18
N ARG A 122 -4.51 27.76 8.58
CA ARG A 122 -3.99 27.43 7.26
C ARG A 122 -2.63 26.75 7.35
N LEU A 123 -2.39 25.78 6.49
CA LEU A 123 -1.19 24.93 6.45
C LEU A 123 -0.76 24.67 5.00
N PRO A 124 0.50 24.30 4.75
CA PRO A 124 1.03 24.17 3.39
C PRO A 124 0.65 22.86 2.68
N SER A 125 0.11 21.85 3.38
CA SER A 125 -0.21 20.55 2.77
C SER A 125 -1.21 19.72 3.58
N ALA A 126 -1.81 18.72 2.92
CA ALA A 126 -2.63 17.69 3.54
C ALA A 126 -1.84 16.94 4.63
N ALA A 127 -0.57 16.63 4.37
CA ALA A 127 0.32 15.99 5.34
C ALA A 127 0.52 16.84 6.61
N ALA A 128 0.70 18.17 6.47
CA ALA A 128 0.76 19.08 7.60
C ALA A 128 -0.58 19.14 8.37
N CYS A 129 -1.71 19.12 7.66
CA CYS A 129 -3.05 19.10 8.28
C CYS A 129 -3.30 17.82 9.09
N CYS A 130 -2.98 16.66 8.51
CA CYS A 130 -2.99 15.36 9.19
C CYS A 130 -2.07 15.33 10.42
N ALA A 131 -0.84 15.86 10.30
CA ALA A 131 0.08 15.98 11.44
C ALA A 131 -0.47 16.89 12.55
N SER A 132 -1.11 18.02 12.19
CA SER A 132 -1.78 18.89 13.17
C SER A 132 -3.02 18.25 13.81
N CYS A 133 -3.67 17.28 13.15
CA CYS A 133 -4.72 16.46 13.76
C CYS A 133 -4.12 15.44 14.74
N LYS A 134 -3.10 14.68 14.32
CA LYS A 134 -2.35 13.73 15.17
C LYS A 134 -1.80 14.39 16.44
N ALA A 135 -1.33 15.63 16.36
CA ALA A 135 -0.85 16.41 17.50
C ALA A 135 -1.94 16.77 18.53
N MET A 136 -3.22 16.50 18.24
CA MET A 136 -4.35 16.64 19.17
C MET A 136 -4.82 15.28 19.76
N CYS A 137 -4.12 14.19 19.47
CA CYS A 137 -4.19 12.96 20.24
C CYS A 137 -3.29 13.06 21.49
N PRO A 138 -3.75 12.63 22.68
CA PRO A 138 -2.90 12.59 23.85
C PRO A 138 -1.79 11.54 23.71
N HIS A 139 -0.68 11.78 24.42
CA HIS A 139 0.40 10.80 24.58
C HIS A 139 -0.07 9.58 25.41
N PRO A 140 0.65 8.44 25.39
CA PRO A 140 0.09 7.09 25.66
C PRO A 140 -0.54 6.83 27.04
N GLU A 141 -0.50 7.78 27.97
CA GLU A 141 -1.01 7.67 29.35
C GLU A 141 -2.51 7.99 29.51
N GLY A 142 -3.20 8.57 28.52
CA GLY A 142 -4.67 8.49 28.49
C GLY A 142 -5.45 9.55 27.69
N GLY A 143 -6.67 9.17 27.30
CA GLY A 143 -7.67 10.02 26.66
C GLY A 143 -7.95 9.67 25.19
N ALA A 144 -9.14 10.00 24.70
CA ALA A 144 -9.51 9.88 23.29
C ALA A 144 -8.87 11.02 22.46
N CYS A 145 -8.63 10.79 21.17
CA CYS A 145 -8.13 11.84 20.28
C CYS A 145 -9.14 13.00 20.15
N ARG A 146 -8.68 14.23 20.41
CA ARG A 146 -9.52 15.45 20.27
C ARG A 146 -9.75 15.80 18.80
N CYS A 147 -8.80 15.50 17.92
CA CYS A 147 -9.00 15.47 16.48
C CYS A 147 -8.82 14.03 16.00
N ASP A 148 -9.83 13.50 15.30
CA ASP A 148 -9.82 12.15 14.70
C ASP A 148 -10.08 12.18 13.18
N SER A 149 -10.29 13.38 12.64
CA SER A 149 -10.68 13.62 11.26
C SER A 149 -10.27 15.03 10.85
N TRP A 150 -9.80 15.18 9.62
CA TRP A 150 -9.30 16.44 9.10
C TRP A 150 -9.70 16.62 7.63
N VAL A 151 -9.83 17.88 7.23
CA VAL A 151 -10.22 18.28 5.86
C VAL A 151 -9.31 19.44 5.44
N PHE A 152 -8.68 19.32 4.27
CA PHE A 152 -7.68 20.24 3.75
C PHE A 152 -8.02 20.71 2.33
N CYS A 153 -7.80 21.99 2.02
CA CYS A 153 -7.94 22.52 0.66
C CYS A 153 -6.58 22.83 0.03
N GLY A 154 -6.09 21.93 -0.84
CA GLY A 154 -4.76 22.03 -1.46
C GLY A 154 -4.72 22.45 -2.93
N ASP A 155 -5.86 22.43 -3.62
CA ASP A 155 -5.95 22.69 -5.07
C ASP A 155 -6.20 24.19 -5.32
N GLU A 156 -5.20 24.93 -5.82
CA GLU A 156 -5.30 26.38 -6.03
C GLU A 156 -6.52 26.80 -6.89
N ARG A 157 -6.86 25.98 -7.89
CA ARG A 157 -7.93 26.26 -8.87
C ARG A 157 -9.32 26.01 -8.30
N ARG A 158 -9.49 24.94 -7.50
CA ARG A 158 -10.76 24.59 -6.84
C ARG A 158 -10.97 25.39 -5.54
N CYS A 159 -9.93 25.55 -4.73
CA CYS A 159 -10.02 26.12 -3.38
C CYS A 159 -10.14 27.66 -3.33
N LYS A 160 -9.55 28.40 -4.28
CA LYS A 160 -9.63 29.87 -4.34
C LYS A 160 -9.24 30.52 -3.00
N ASP A 161 -10.14 31.30 -2.39
CA ASP A 161 -9.98 31.94 -1.10
C ASP A 161 -9.79 30.96 0.07
N ARG A 162 -10.14 29.67 -0.10
CA ARG A 162 -9.94 28.59 0.90
C ARG A 162 -8.59 27.89 0.80
N LEU A 163 -7.70 28.30 -0.10
CA LEU A 163 -6.41 27.64 -0.27
C LEU A 163 -5.63 27.59 1.06
N GLY A 164 -5.17 26.38 1.40
CA GLY A 164 -4.46 26.07 2.63
C GLY A 164 -5.34 25.85 3.86
N GLU A 165 -6.67 26.05 3.82
CA GLU A 165 -7.55 25.82 4.98
C GLU A 165 -7.44 24.37 5.49
N CYS A 166 -7.11 24.22 6.77
CA CYS A 166 -7.05 22.94 7.47
C CYS A 166 -8.10 22.91 8.60
N TRP A 167 -9.19 22.20 8.35
CA TRP A 167 -10.29 22.01 9.28
C TRP A 167 -10.05 20.75 10.11
N LEU A 168 -9.77 20.90 11.41
CA LEU A 168 -9.61 19.79 12.34
C LEU A 168 -10.95 19.50 13.02
N LYS A 169 -11.39 18.25 12.99
CA LYS A 169 -12.74 17.82 13.38
C LYS A 169 -12.70 16.64 14.36
N LYS A 170 -13.83 16.42 15.04
CA LYS A 170 -14.12 15.20 15.82
C LYS A 170 -15.33 14.50 15.20
N GLN A 171 -15.24 13.20 14.92
CA GLN A 171 -16.36 12.38 14.51
C GLN A 171 -17.24 12.04 15.72
N LYS A 172 -18.52 11.77 15.47
CA LYS A 172 -19.35 11.02 16.43
C LYS A 172 -18.88 9.56 16.55
N ASP A 173 -18.39 9.01 15.44
CA ASP A 173 -17.90 7.65 15.33
C ASP A 173 -16.81 7.60 14.24
N VAL A 174 -15.56 7.36 14.62
CA VAL A 174 -14.43 7.36 13.67
C VAL A 174 -14.43 6.14 12.73
N MET A 175 -15.15 5.07 13.09
CA MET A 175 -15.37 3.88 12.26
C MET A 175 -16.70 3.91 11.49
N ALA A 176 -17.44 5.02 11.56
CA ALA A 176 -18.59 5.33 10.72
C ALA A 176 -18.65 6.85 10.46
N PRO A 177 -17.61 7.42 9.80
CA PRO A 177 -17.43 8.86 9.68
C PRO A 177 -18.54 9.51 8.85
N ALA A 178 -18.91 10.74 9.22
CA ALA A 178 -19.95 11.49 8.55
C ALA A 178 -19.44 12.08 7.22
N VAL A 179 -19.68 11.39 6.10
CA VAL A 179 -19.34 11.88 4.75
C VAL A 179 -20.39 12.89 4.27
N VAL A 180 -19.96 14.06 3.77
CA VAL A 180 -20.82 15.04 3.07
C VAL A 180 -20.89 14.72 1.58
N ALA A 181 -19.72 14.57 0.96
CA ALA A 181 -19.59 14.45 -0.49
C ALA A 181 -18.35 13.62 -0.88
N ARG A 182 -18.45 12.97 -2.04
CA ARG A 182 -17.36 12.25 -2.72
C ARG A 182 -17.39 12.59 -4.21
N GLY A 183 -16.24 12.79 -4.85
CA GLY A 183 -16.12 13.00 -6.30
C GLY A 183 -15.09 14.05 -6.70
N GLU A 184 -14.83 14.17 -8.00
CA GLU A 184 -13.78 15.06 -8.56
C GLU A 184 -14.10 16.55 -8.34
N ASP A 185 -15.38 16.92 -8.32
CA ASP A 185 -15.86 18.27 -8.01
C ASP A 185 -15.64 18.68 -6.55
N VAL A 186 -15.39 17.72 -5.63
CA VAL A 186 -15.12 18.01 -4.23
C VAL A 186 -13.70 18.55 -4.08
N MET A 187 -13.59 19.84 -3.77
CA MET A 187 -12.30 20.56 -3.61
C MET A 187 -11.44 20.10 -2.42
N TRP A 188 -12.01 19.29 -1.54
CA TRP A 188 -11.41 18.88 -0.28
C TRP A 188 -10.63 17.56 -0.38
N THR A 189 -9.51 17.51 0.35
CA THR A 189 -8.78 16.29 0.70
C THR A 189 -9.03 16.00 2.17
N SER A 190 -9.58 14.83 2.51
CA SER A 190 -9.89 14.46 3.90
C SER A 190 -9.12 13.22 4.37
N GLY A 191 -8.99 13.05 5.68
CA GLY A 191 -8.47 11.82 6.27
C GLY A 191 -8.90 11.61 7.72
N LEU A 192 -8.68 10.40 8.21
CA LEU A 192 -8.95 9.99 9.59
C LEU A 192 -7.65 9.85 10.39
N VAL A 193 -7.76 9.94 11.71
CA VAL A 193 -6.72 9.65 12.70
C VAL A 193 -7.36 8.81 13.79
N PHE A 194 -6.89 7.58 13.96
CA PHE A 194 -7.32 6.71 15.07
C PHE A 194 -6.41 6.91 16.28
N GLY A 195 -7.01 7.02 17.45
CA GLY A 195 -6.33 6.95 18.74
C GLY A 195 -6.02 5.53 19.20
N LYS A 196 -5.42 5.42 20.38
CA LYS A 196 -5.09 4.15 21.04
C LYS A 196 -6.36 3.31 21.27
N GLY A 197 -6.50 2.20 20.57
CA GLY A 197 -7.67 1.31 20.63
C GLY A 197 -8.82 1.67 19.67
N GLU A 198 -8.71 2.77 18.92
CA GLU A 198 -9.59 3.07 17.78
C GLU A 198 -9.04 2.42 16.50
N GLY A 199 -9.89 2.19 15.49
CA GLY A 199 -9.42 1.63 14.21
C GLY A 199 -9.20 0.12 14.18
N ILE A 200 -9.68 -0.61 15.19
CA ILE A 200 -9.49 -2.06 15.30
C ILE A 200 -10.69 -2.81 14.70
N VAL A 201 -10.41 -3.72 13.77
CA VAL A 201 -11.39 -4.65 13.17
C VAL A 201 -11.03 -6.09 13.51
N GLU A 202 -12.05 -6.93 13.64
CA GLU A 202 -11.95 -8.34 14.02
C GLU A 202 -12.19 -9.22 12.77
N LEU A 203 -11.27 -10.12 12.45
CA LEU A 203 -11.51 -11.24 11.53
C LEU A 203 -11.85 -12.50 12.35
N GLU A 204 -13.13 -12.77 12.54
CA GLU A 204 -13.63 -13.95 13.26
C GLU A 204 -13.52 -15.18 12.35
N THR A 205 -12.61 -16.12 12.68
CA THR A 205 -12.46 -17.43 12.01
C THR A 205 -12.96 -18.57 12.93
N ASN A 206 -12.94 -19.81 12.44
CA ASN A 206 -13.15 -21.00 13.28
C ASN A 206 -11.91 -21.47 14.07
N ILE A 207 -10.76 -20.80 13.91
CA ILE A 207 -9.50 -21.08 14.63
C ILE A 207 -9.32 -20.07 15.77
N GLY A 208 -9.68 -18.81 15.53
CA GLY A 208 -9.65 -17.70 16.47
C GLY A 208 -10.03 -16.39 15.80
N THR A 209 -9.96 -15.27 16.54
CA THR A 209 -10.21 -13.93 15.98
C THR A 209 -8.89 -13.19 15.83
N LEU A 210 -8.62 -12.62 14.65
CA LEU A 210 -7.51 -11.69 14.46
C LEU A 210 -8.00 -10.25 14.61
N HIS A 211 -7.50 -9.50 15.59
CA HIS A 211 -7.67 -8.06 15.66
C HIS A 211 -6.64 -7.37 14.76
N ILE A 212 -7.10 -6.46 13.91
CA ILE A 212 -6.29 -5.70 12.96
C ILE A 212 -6.40 -4.22 13.31
N GLN A 213 -5.28 -3.60 13.67
CA GLN A 213 -5.14 -2.15 13.74
C GLN A 213 -5.00 -1.59 12.31
N LEU A 214 -6.00 -0.84 11.86
CA LEU A 214 -5.98 -0.18 10.55
C LEU A 214 -5.14 1.11 10.54
N LEU A 215 -4.59 1.47 9.37
CA LEU A 215 -3.64 2.58 9.15
C LEU A 215 -4.24 3.72 8.28
N PRO A 216 -5.17 4.54 8.79
CA PRO A 216 -5.88 5.55 7.99
C PRO A 216 -4.98 6.67 7.45
N GLY A 217 -3.81 6.88 8.07
CA GLY A 217 -2.82 7.81 7.54
C GLY A 217 -2.11 7.27 6.30
N CYS A 218 -1.88 5.96 6.22
CA CYS A 218 -0.98 5.35 5.22
C CYS A 218 -1.75 4.74 4.04
N ALA A 219 -2.92 4.16 4.31
CA ALA A 219 -3.77 3.54 3.31
C ALA A 219 -5.25 3.98 3.48
N PRO A 220 -5.55 5.29 3.39
CA PRO A 220 -6.88 5.82 3.68
C PRO A 220 -8.00 5.19 2.83
N ARG A 221 -7.78 4.87 1.55
CA ARG A 221 -8.79 4.21 0.69
C ARG A 221 -9.01 2.75 1.09
N SER A 222 -7.94 2.07 1.49
CA SER A 222 -8.02 0.71 2.02
C SER A 222 -8.79 0.66 3.35
N VAL A 223 -8.62 1.65 4.23
CA VAL A 223 -9.39 1.78 5.47
C VAL A 223 -10.85 2.16 5.20
N ASP A 224 -11.11 3.02 4.22
CA ASP A 224 -12.45 3.38 3.75
C ASP A 224 -13.23 2.14 3.26
N TYR A 225 -12.57 1.24 2.52
CA TYR A 225 -13.15 -0.05 2.12
C TYR A 225 -13.53 -0.93 3.33
N PHE A 226 -12.70 -0.99 4.38
CA PHE A 226 -13.06 -1.69 5.61
C PHE A 226 -14.28 -1.06 6.31
N ILE A 227 -14.40 0.26 6.29
CA ILE A 227 -15.56 0.98 6.86
C ILE A 227 -16.85 0.65 6.08
N GLU A 228 -16.79 0.61 4.75
CA GLU A 228 -17.91 0.17 3.91
C GLU A 228 -18.27 -1.31 4.17
N LEU A 229 -17.27 -2.18 4.26
CA LEU A 229 -17.42 -3.62 4.52
C LEU A 229 -18.09 -3.91 5.88
N LEU A 230 -17.75 -3.14 6.92
CA LEU A 230 -18.41 -3.20 8.22
C LEU A 230 -19.89 -2.78 8.16
N GLY A 231 -20.22 -1.81 7.29
CA GLY A 231 -21.60 -1.39 7.02
C GLY A 231 -22.47 -2.52 6.46
N LEU A 232 -21.88 -3.41 5.65
CA LEU A 232 -22.55 -4.59 5.06
C LEU A 232 -22.78 -5.73 6.08
N ARG A 233 -22.13 -5.70 7.25
CA ARG A 233 -22.26 -6.65 8.39
C ARG A 233 -21.93 -8.12 8.09
N ASN A 234 -21.52 -8.46 6.87
CA ASN A 234 -21.06 -9.79 6.50
C ASN A 234 -20.13 -9.72 5.29
N CYS A 235 -19.25 -10.71 5.15
CA CYS A 235 -18.44 -10.92 3.96
C CYS A 235 -18.47 -12.40 3.59
N ALA A 236 -19.40 -12.79 2.72
CA ALA A 236 -19.65 -14.20 2.42
C ALA A 236 -18.48 -14.91 1.68
N GLY A 237 -17.71 -14.16 0.88
CA GLY A 237 -16.54 -14.66 0.15
C GLY A 237 -15.22 -14.61 0.94
N CYS A 238 -15.18 -13.94 2.10
CA CYS A 238 -13.96 -13.69 2.86
C CYS A 238 -13.34 -14.97 3.41
N ARG A 239 -12.09 -15.26 3.02
CA ARG A 239 -11.36 -16.47 3.42
C ARG A 239 -9.85 -16.38 3.21
N PHE A 240 -9.11 -17.13 4.01
CA PHE A 240 -7.73 -17.52 3.69
C PHE A 240 -7.72 -18.83 2.88
N TYR A 241 -6.87 -18.92 1.88
CA TYR A 241 -6.72 -20.12 1.04
C TYR A 241 -5.27 -20.53 0.81
N ARG A 242 -4.29 -19.66 1.09
CA ARG A 242 -2.85 -19.97 1.01
C ARG A 242 -2.22 -19.77 2.38
N ALA A 243 -1.38 -20.72 2.78
CA ALA A 243 -0.85 -20.82 4.13
C ALA A 243 0.58 -21.39 4.10
N GLU A 244 1.56 -20.54 4.37
CA GLU A 244 2.98 -20.86 4.32
C GLU A 244 3.67 -20.42 5.61
N GLY A 245 3.81 -21.33 6.58
CA GLY A 245 4.61 -21.07 7.78
C GLY A 245 6.10 -20.83 7.48
N ARG A 246 6.84 -20.29 8.45
CA ARG A 246 8.24 -19.82 8.32
C ARG A 246 9.25 -20.83 7.77
N GLY A 247 9.03 -22.14 7.96
CA GLY A 247 10.06 -23.15 7.71
C GLY A 247 11.32 -22.87 8.55
N ASN A 248 12.49 -23.12 7.95
CA ASN A 248 13.79 -22.97 8.61
C ASN A 248 14.59 -21.75 8.10
N VAL A 249 13.93 -20.75 7.50
CA VAL A 249 14.57 -19.59 6.86
C VAL A 249 14.20 -18.24 7.51
N TRP A 250 13.42 -18.28 8.59
CA TRP A 250 13.00 -17.12 9.39
C TRP A 250 13.05 -17.46 10.89
N ASP A 251 13.59 -16.56 11.71
CA ASP A 251 13.72 -16.77 13.15
C ASP A 251 12.38 -16.64 13.92
N ALA A 252 12.42 -16.85 15.24
CA ALA A 252 11.25 -16.72 16.12
C ALA A 252 10.65 -15.29 16.14
N LYS A 253 11.42 -14.26 15.79
CA LYS A 253 11.01 -12.85 15.69
C LYS A 253 10.59 -12.45 14.26
N GLY A 254 10.77 -13.33 13.28
CA GLY A 254 10.50 -13.09 11.87
C GLY A 254 11.67 -12.48 11.09
N ASN A 255 12.91 -12.52 11.58
CA ASN A 255 14.10 -12.05 10.83
C ASN A 255 14.60 -13.12 9.86
N HIS A 256 15.12 -12.72 8.69
CA HIS A 256 15.59 -13.65 7.65
C HIS A 256 16.93 -14.30 8.03
N GLU A 257 17.07 -15.59 7.76
CA GLU A 257 18.34 -16.29 7.93
C GLU A 257 19.34 -15.95 6.83
N ARG A 258 20.56 -15.55 7.24
CA ARG A 258 21.54 -14.95 6.31
C ARG A 258 21.95 -15.95 5.21
N ASN A 259 21.78 -15.51 3.97
CA ASN A 259 22.01 -16.27 2.73
C ASN A 259 21.01 -17.42 2.46
N ALA A 260 19.87 -17.46 3.16
CA ALA A 260 18.76 -18.32 2.77
C ALA A 260 18.05 -17.78 1.50
N ALA A 261 17.21 -18.61 0.87
CA ALA A 261 16.32 -18.16 -0.19
C ALA A 261 15.12 -17.39 0.40
N PHE A 262 14.61 -16.39 -0.33
CA PHE A 262 13.35 -15.73 -0.02
C PHE A 262 12.17 -16.56 -0.56
N GLY A 263 11.91 -17.67 0.11
CA GLY A 263 10.82 -18.59 -0.18
C GLY A 263 10.97 -19.43 -1.47
N PRO A 264 10.03 -20.36 -1.73
CA PRO A 264 9.01 -20.84 -0.80
C PRO A 264 9.64 -21.62 0.38
N PRO A 265 9.08 -21.54 1.61
CA PRO A 265 7.87 -20.83 1.99
C PRO A 265 8.10 -19.33 2.20
N TYR A 266 7.09 -18.52 1.86
CA TYR A 266 7.13 -17.05 1.97
C TYR A 266 6.60 -16.51 3.31
N ALA A 267 6.48 -17.33 4.36
CA ALA A 267 6.06 -16.90 5.70
C ALA A 267 4.78 -16.02 5.70
N LEU A 268 3.69 -16.48 5.10
CA LEU A 268 2.46 -15.71 4.92
C LEU A 268 1.18 -16.54 5.07
N LEU A 269 0.09 -15.86 5.41
CA LEU A 269 -1.26 -16.23 5.01
C LEU A 269 -1.67 -15.36 3.82
N GLN A 270 -2.43 -15.89 2.87
CA GLN A 270 -3.03 -15.12 1.78
C GLN A 270 -4.50 -15.54 1.56
N GLY A 271 -5.33 -14.55 1.29
CA GLY A 271 -6.78 -14.66 1.24
C GLY A 271 -7.45 -13.60 0.39
N THR A 272 -8.76 -13.75 0.20
CA THR A 272 -9.62 -12.83 -0.56
C THR A 272 -10.44 -11.98 0.42
N LEU A 273 -10.50 -10.66 0.21
CA LEU A 273 -11.36 -9.73 0.95
C LEU A 273 -12.40 -9.11 -0.02
N GLU A 274 -13.35 -9.93 -0.49
CA GLU A 274 -14.45 -9.53 -1.39
C GLU A 274 -15.79 -10.09 -0.88
N VAL A 275 -16.86 -9.32 -1.05
CA VAL A 275 -18.23 -9.72 -0.68
C VAL A 275 -18.92 -10.34 -1.89
N ASP A 276 -19.42 -11.58 -1.77
CA ASP A 276 -20.15 -12.25 -2.85
C ASP A 276 -21.27 -11.36 -3.41
N GLY A 277 -21.22 -11.11 -4.72
CA GLY A 277 -22.20 -10.30 -5.44
C GLY A 277 -21.92 -8.80 -5.48
N VAL A 278 -20.88 -8.30 -4.78
CA VAL A 278 -20.42 -6.90 -4.86
C VAL A 278 -19.04 -6.87 -5.51
N PRO A 279 -18.92 -6.48 -6.80
CA PRO A 279 -17.64 -6.50 -7.51
C PRO A 279 -16.60 -5.59 -6.85
N PHE A 280 -15.46 -6.13 -6.46
CA PHE A 280 -14.38 -5.36 -5.86
C PHE A 280 -13.77 -4.40 -6.89
N LYS A 281 -13.75 -3.10 -6.55
CA LYS A 281 -13.08 -2.07 -7.35
C LYS A 281 -11.62 -1.96 -6.88
N GLY A 282 -10.69 -2.35 -7.74
CA GLY A 282 -9.25 -2.29 -7.50
C GLY A 282 -8.80 -0.95 -6.87
N ILE A 283 -8.12 -1.03 -5.73
CA ILE A 283 -7.65 0.12 -4.97
C ILE A 283 -6.30 0.56 -5.54
N ALA A 284 -6.14 1.87 -5.79
CA ALA A 284 -4.89 2.44 -6.26
C ALA A 284 -3.82 2.40 -5.15
N ARG A 285 -2.58 2.01 -5.50
CA ARG A 285 -1.45 1.86 -4.56
C ARG A 285 -1.25 3.11 -3.68
N GLU A 286 -1.24 2.92 -2.37
CA GLU A 286 -1.19 4.00 -1.37
C GLU A 286 0.23 4.15 -0.77
N ALA A 287 0.44 4.15 0.55
CA ALA A 287 1.78 4.08 1.14
C ALA A 287 2.28 2.62 1.19
N CYS A 288 3.57 2.41 0.92
CA CYS A 288 4.18 1.08 0.83
C CYS A 288 5.35 0.92 1.82
N PRO A 289 5.12 1.03 3.15
CA PRO A 289 6.16 0.80 4.14
C PRO A 289 6.67 -0.65 4.08
N ALA A 290 7.87 -0.90 4.60
CA ALA A 290 8.45 -2.25 4.64
C ALA A 290 7.52 -3.25 5.35
N VAL A 291 7.28 -4.40 4.70
CA VAL A 291 6.39 -5.45 5.21
C VAL A 291 7.06 -6.16 6.38
N LYS A 292 6.39 -6.18 7.54
CA LYS A 292 6.91 -6.76 8.79
C LYS A 292 5.98 -7.86 9.30
N ARG A 293 6.44 -8.63 10.29
CA ARG A 293 5.60 -9.62 10.97
C ARG A 293 4.33 -8.94 11.49
N GLY A 294 3.17 -9.42 11.06
CA GLY A 294 1.86 -8.87 11.36
C GLY A 294 1.35 -7.82 10.38
N SER A 295 2.17 -7.28 9.46
CA SER A 295 1.69 -6.40 8.38
C SER A 295 0.65 -7.11 7.51
N ILE A 296 -0.43 -6.39 7.21
CA ILE A 296 -1.45 -6.80 6.26
C ILE A 296 -1.43 -5.86 5.07
N ALA A 297 -1.36 -6.43 3.87
CA ALA A 297 -1.18 -5.69 2.64
C ALA A 297 -1.94 -6.29 1.45
N TRP A 298 -2.31 -5.45 0.48
CA TRP A 298 -2.94 -5.91 -0.77
C TRP A 298 -1.93 -6.61 -1.67
N VAL A 299 -2.35 -7.71 -2.30
CA VAL A 299 -1.67 -8.33 -3.43
C VAL A 299 -2.17 -7.64 -4.70
N GLY A 300 -1.30 -6.87 -5.34
CA GLY A 300 -1.71 -5.97 -6.43
C GLY A 300 -2.72 -4.93 -5.93
N PRO A 301 -3.82 -4.67 -6.65
CA PRO A 301 -4.84 -3.69 -6.26
C PRO A 301 -5.93 -4.26 -5.32
N GLY A 302 -5.82 -5.51 -4.85
CA GLY A 302 -6.91 -6.25 -4.20
C GLY A 302 -7.86 -6.95 -5.21
N PRO A 303 -8.86 -7.74 -4.77
CA PRO A 303 -9.27 -8.01 -3.37
C PRO A 303 -8.37 -9.00 -2.64
N GLU A 304 -7.38 -9.57 -3.33
CA GLU A 304 -6.41 -10.48 -2.75
C GLU A 304 -5.48 -9.75 -1.79
N PHE A 305 -5.23 -10.33 -0.62
CA PHE A 305 -4.40 -9.74 0.44
C PHE A 305 -3.54 -10.79 1.13
N LEU A 306 -2.47 -10.33 1.79
CA LEU A 306 -1.60 -11.16 2.62
C LEU A 306 -1.57 -10.66 4.06
N ILE A 307 -1.37 -11.59 5.00
CA ILE A 307 -0.89 -11.33 6.36
C ILE A 307 0.52 -11.91 6.42
N SER A 308 1.52 -11.07 6.64
CA SER A 308 2.90 -11.54 6.74
C SER A 308 3.22 -12.07 8.14
N LEU A 309 3.90 -13.20 8.20
CA LEU A 309 4.34 -13.87 9.41
C LEU A 309 5.85 -13.61 9.69
N ALA A 310 6.53 -12.80 8.86
CA ALA A 310 7.95 -12.48 8.97
C ALA A 310 8.28 -11.07 8.43
N ASN A 311 9.56 -10.67 8.40
CA ASN A 311 10.02 -9.32 8.06
C ASN A 311 10.61 -9.27 6.65
N HIS A 312 9.79 -8.91 5.66
CA HIS A 312 10.15 -8.91 4.24
C HIS A 312 10.68 -7.54 3.80
N GLU A 313 11.93 -7.26 4.15
CA GLU A 313 12.67 -6.09 3.65
C GLU A 313 12.87 -6.14 2.12
N GLU A 314 12.82 -7.33 1.49
CA GLU A 314 12.84 -7.52 0.04
C GLU A 314 11.52 -7.16 -0.66
N TRP A 315 10.43 -6.98 0.11
CA TRP A 315 9.13 -6.49 -0.39
C TRP A 315 8.90 -5.01 -0.07
N LYS A 316 9.94 -4.29 0.38
CA LYS A 316 9.88 -2.84 0.60
C LYS A 316 9.39 -2.13 -0.68
N ASP A 317 8.50 -1.14 -0.50
CA ASP A 317 7.90 -0.34 -1.57
C ASP A 317 6.98 -1.12 -2.55
N ALA A 318 6.82 -2.44 -2.40
CA ALA A 318 6.04 -3.26 -3.33
C ALA A 318 4.52 -3.23 -3.07
N TYR A 319 4.11 -3.35 -1.80
CA TYR A 319 2.72 -3.57 -1.40
C TYR A 319 2.15 -2.43 -0.55
N THR A 320 0.87 -2.12 -0.74
CA THR A 320 0.13 -1.19 0.14
C THR A 320 -0.21 -1.88 1.45
N VAL A 321 0.49 -1.50 2.52
CA VAL A 321 0.23 -1.98 3.89
C VAL A 321 -0.86 -1.12 4.52
N PHE A 322 -2.00 -1.73 4.83
CA PHE A 322 -3.19 -1.02 5.34
C PHE A 322 -3.53 -1.31 6.80
N GLY A 323 -2.88 -2.30 7.41
CA GLY A 323 -3.08 -2.65 8.81
C GLY A 323 -1.98 -3.54 9.37
N HIS A 324 -2.06 -3.80 10.68
CA HIS A 324 -1.26 -4.81 11.37
C HIS A 324 -2.16 -5.67 12.25
N VAL A 325 -1.94 -6.99 12.25
CA VAL A 325 -2.46 -7.90 13.29
C VAL A 325 -1.86 -7.48 14.64
N LEU A 326 -2.67 -7.46 15.71
CA LEU A 326 -2.17 -7.17 17.05
C LEU A 326 -1.16 -8.25 17.52
N PRO A 327 -0.08 -7.88 18.24
CA PRO A 327 0.97 -8.83 18.64
C PRO A 327 0.49 -10.09 19.35
N GLU A 328 -0.57 -9.97 20.14
CA GLU A 328 -1.26 -11.04 20.88
C GLU A 328 -1.88 -12.11 19.96
N ASP A 329 -2.52 -11.71 18.85
CA ASP A 329 -3.23 -12.63 17.95
C ASP A 329 -2.33 -13.29 16.90
N MET A 330 -1.07 -12.86 16.81
CA MET A 330 -0.11 -13.43 15.85
C MET A 330 0.11 -14.94 16.01
N GLY A 331 -0.11 -15.50 17.21
CA GLY A 331 -0.09 -16.95 17.42
C GLY A 331 -1.18 -17.68 16.63
N ILE A 332 -2.37 -17.07 16.50
CA ILE A 332 -3.51 -17.62 15.74
C ILE A 332 -3.20 -17.59 14.23
N ALA A 333 -2.56 -16.52 13.76
CA ALA A 333 -2.09 -16.42 12.37
C ALA A 333 -0.96 -17.43 12.06
N GLU A 334 -0.08 -17.69 13.01
CA GLU A 334 0.98 -18.70 12.91
C GLU A 334 0.41 -20.13 12.97
N GLU A 335 -0.63 -20.39 13.78
CA GLU A 335 -1.34 -21.68 13.81
C GLU A 335 -2.08 -21.96 12.49
N MET A 336 -2.77 -20.96 11.93
CA MET A 336 -3.40 -21.07 10.60
C MET A 336 -2.39 -21.41 9.49
N ALA A 337 -1.11 -21.06 9.66
CA ALA A 337 -0.04 -21.37 8.72
C ALA A 337 0.48 -22.83 8.81
N LEU A 338 0.00 -23.60 9.79
CA LEU A 338 0.30 -25.03 10.00
C LEU A 338 -0.85 -25.97 9.59
N LEU A 339 -1.99 -25.42 9.17
CA LEU A 339 -3.18 -26.19 8.77
C LEU A 339 -2.92 -27.10 7.54
N PRO A 340 -3.69 -28.20 7.36
CA PRO A 340 -3.46 -29.16 6.28
C PRO A 340 -3.49 -28.53 4.88
N SER A 341 -2.32 -28.50 4.23
CA SER A 341 -2.15 -27.95 2.88
C SER A 341 -2.02 -29.04 1.80
N SER A 342 -2.21 -28.62 0.56
CA SER A 342 -1.73 -29.28 -0.67
C SER A 342 -0.73 -28.37 -1.38
N THR A 343 0.20 -28.95 -2.12
CA THR A 343 1.13 -28.20 -2.98
C THR A 343 0.46 -27.88 -4.31
N ASP A 344 0.62 -26.65 -4.80
CA ASP A 344 0.21 -26.20 -6.14
C ASP A 344 1.35 -25.39 -6.78
N VAL A 345 1.27 -25.07 -8.08
CA VAL A 345 2.29 -24.29 -8.80
C VAL A 345 1.65 -23.12 -9.54
N TRP A 346 1.95 -21.89 -9.11
CA TRP A 346 1.46 -20.65 -9.72
C TRP A 346 2.64 -19.86 -10.28
N SER A 347 2.59 -19.45 -11.55
CA SER A 347 3.69 -18.70 -12.21
C SER A 347 5.08 -19.35 -12.05
N ASN A 348 5.14 -20.70 -12.11
CA ASN A 348 6.32 -21.55 -11.83
C ASN A 348 6.84 -21.55 -10.37
N VAL A 349 6.12 -20.92 -9.44
CA VAL A 349 6.42 -20.92 -8.00
C VAL A 349 5.58 -21.97 -7.28
N THR A 350 6.24 -22.83 -6.50
CA THR A 350 5.60 -23.87 -5.68
C THR A 350 4.98 -23.25 -4.42
N VAL A 351 3.66 -23.31 -4.28
CA VAL A 351 2.92 -22.69 -3.16
C VAL A 351 2.21 -23.73 -2.28
N LYS A 352 1.86 -23.36 -1.04
CA LYS A 352 1.00 -24.18 -0.17
C LYS A 352 -0.41 -23.61 -0.08
N VAL A 353 -1.36 -24.34 -0.66
CA VAL A 353 -2.79 -24.04 -0.65
C VAL A 353 -3.45 -24.83 0.48
N LEU A 354 -4.30 -24.20 1.29
CA LEU A 354 -5.13 -24.88 2.28
C LEU A 354 -6.07 -25.87 1.58
N ARG A 355 -6.20 -27.09 2.11
CA ARG A 355 -7.16 -28.08 1.56
C ARG A 355 -8.60 -27.59 1.74
N ASP A 356 -8.87 -27.06 2.93
CA ASP A 356 -10.12 -26.46 3.34
C ASP A 356 -9.86 -24.98 3.65
N PRO A 357 -10.38 -24.01 2.88
CA PRO A 357 -10.16 -22.58 3.13
C PRO A 357 -10.76 -22.14 4.47
N VAL A 358 -10.02 -21.31 5.22
CA VAL A 358 -10.50 -20.74 6.49
C VAL A 358 -11.32 -19.49 6.19
N TYR A 359 -12.64 -19.62 6.21
CA TYR A 359 -13.58 -18.50 6.06
C TYR A 359 -13.59 -17.62 7.30
N PHE A 360 -13.80 -16.32 7.12
CA PHE A 360 -13.84 -15.36 8.22
C PHE A 360 -14.92 -14.28 8.04
N LYS A 361 -15.47 -13.80 9.16
CA LYS A 361 -16.36 -12.62 9.17
C LYS A 361 -15.58 -11.38 9.60
N VAL A 362 -15.83 -10.26 8.92
CA VAL A 362 -15.30 -8.95 9.35
C VAL A 362 -16.27 -8.32 10.33
N LYS A 363 -15.77 -7.97 11.51
CA LYS A 363 -16.50 -7.31 12.61
C LYS A 363 -15.75 -6.04 13.04
N ARG A 364 -16.47 -5.11 13.66
CA ARG A 364 -15.86 -3.98 14.37
C ARG A 364 -15.53 -4.42 15.79
N SER A 365 -14.36 -4.09 16.30
CA SER A 365 -14.04 -4.52 17.66
C SER A 365 -14.89 -3.83 18.73
N SER A 366 -15.34 -4.63 19.69
CA SER A 366 -16.28 -4.22 20.74
C SER A 366 -15.64 -3.36 21.85
N HIS A 367 -14.31 -3.40 21.99
CA HIS A 367 -13.59 -2.71 23.07
C HIS A 367 -13.46 -1.18 22.92
N ALA A 368 -13.87 -0.60 21.78
CA ALA A 368 -13.73 0.83 21.49
C ALA A 368 -14.85 1.73 22.07
N SER A 369 -15.70 1.22 22.98
CA SER A 369 -16.84 1.98 23.53
C SER A 369 -17.19 1.61 24.98
N SER A 370 -16.18 1.62 25.88
CA SER A 370 -16.37 1.39 27.32
C SER A 370 -15.60 2.36 28.21
N SER A 371 -15.78 3.66 27.98
CA SER A 371 -15.55 4.72 28.97
C SER A 371 -16.63 5.79 28.82
N VAL A 372 -17.05 6.36 29.96
CA VAL A 372 -18.17 7.32 30.11
C VAL A 372 -17.69 8.75 29.93
#